data_AF-H6LI30-F1
#
_entry.id   AF-H6LI30-F1
#
_cell.length_a   1.000
_cell.length_b   1.000
_cell.length_c   1.000
_cell.angle_alpha   90.00
_cell.angle_beta   90.00
_cell.angle_gamma   90.00
#
_symmetry.space_group_name_H-M   'P 1'
#
loop_
_entity.id
_entity.type
_entity.pdbx_description
1 polymer ?
#
loop_
_entity_poly.entity_id
_entity_poly.type
_entity_poly.pdbx_seq_one_letter_code
_entity_poly.pdbx_strand_id
1 'polypeptide(L)'
;MRAIVSVTFDDQFVVHDIKVIEGQSGFFIAMPSRKTPDGEFKDIAHPINMGTRREMQESVLRAYEKAIEEDNQVTNEEETEIELEVDYEEE
;
A
#
# COMPACT_ATOMS: atom_id res chain seq x y z
N MET A 1 1.21 -1.33 10.10
CA MET A 1 1.71 -1.18 8.71
C MET A 1 0.86 -2.06 7.83
N ARG A 2 0.45 -1.58 6.66
CA ARG A 2 -0.48 -2.29 5.78
C ARG A 2 0.09 -2.65 4.41
N ALA A 3 0.88 -1.77 3.80
CA ALA A 3 1.52 -2.02 2.51
C ALA A 3 2.90 -1.36 2.39
N ILE A 4 3.71 -1.88 1.47
CA ILE A 4 4.93 -1.26 0.96
C ILE A 4 4.65 -0.79 -0.46
N VAL A 5 5.06 0.43 -0.77
CA VAL A 5 4.73 1.14 -2.01
C VAL A 5 6.01 1.68 -2.63
N SER A 6 6.05 1.64 -3.96
CA SER A 6 7.01 2.38 -4.76
C SER A 6 6.26 3.43 -5.59
N VAL A 7 6.81 4.63 -5.69
CA VAL A 7 6.23 5.72 -6.50
C VAL A 7 7.23 6.13 -7.55
N THR A 8 6.77 6.15 -8.81
CA THR A 8 7.53 6.68 -9.94
C THR A 8 7.07 8.09 -10.24
N PHE A 9 8.00 9.03 -10.29
CA PHE A 9 7.81 10.43 -10.62
C PHE A 9 8.22 10.66 -12.07
N ASP A 10 7.31 11.23 -12.86
CA ASP A 10 7.51 11.63 -14.26
C ASP A 10 8.14 10.55 -15.14
N ASP A 11 7.85 9.27 -14.86
CA ASP A 11 8.46 8.10 -15.52
C ASP A 11 9.99 8.08 -15.52
N GLN A 12 10.62 8.79 -14.58
CA GLN A 12 12.06 9.06 -14.59
C GLN A 12 12.76 8.76 -13.27
N PHE A 13 12.05 8.86 -12.15
CA PHE A 13 12.64 8.71 -10.83
C PHE A 13 11.75 7.86 -9.94
N VAL A 14 12.30 6.86 -9.25
CA VAL A 14 11.53 5.98 -8.37
C VAL A 14 11.97 6.13 -6.92
N VAL A 15 11.01 6.20 -6.02
CA VAL A 15 11.21 6.10 -4.58
C VAL A 15 10.56 4.81 -4.09
N HIS A 16 11.38 3.92 -3.56
CA HIS A 16 10.96 2.67 -2.92
C HIS A 16 10.74 2.86 -1.41
N ASP A 17 10.16 1.86 -0.76
CA ASP A 17 9.98 1.77 0.69
C ASP A 17 9.08 2.84 1.33
N ILE A 18 8.15 3.41 0.56
CA ILE A 18 7.04 4.18 1.12
C ILE A 18 6.07 3.19 1.78
N LYS A 19 5.51 3.53 2.94
CA LYS A 19 4.64 2.62 3.69
C LYS A 19 3.24 3.21 3.85
N VAL A 20 2.22 2.39 3.65
CA VAL A 20 0.85 2.72 4.09
C VAL A 20 0.69 2.29 5.54
N ILE A 21 0.35 3.24 6.40
CA ILE A 21 0.19 3.05 7.84
C ILE A 21 -1.25 3.41 8.22
N GLU A 22 -1.84 2.58 9.07
CA GLU A 22 -3.11 2.88 9.71
C GLU A 22 -2.85 3.60 11.03
N GLY A 23 -3.32 4.84 11.11
CA GLY A 23 -3.34 5.62 12.34
C GLY A 23 -4.75 5.69 12.93
N GLN A 24 -4.89 6.38 14.06
CA GLN A 24 -6.18 6.57 14.73
C GLN A 24 -7.19 7.37 13.89
N SER A 25 -6.69 8.23 13.00
CA SER A 25 -7.51 9.09 12.13
C SER A 25 -7.59 8.58 10.68
N GLY A 26 -7.29 7.29 10.46
CA GLY A 26 -7.30 6.66 9.15
C GLY A 26 -5.90 6.38 8.59
N PHE A 27 -5.86 6.06 7.30
CA PHE A 27 -4.62 5.70 6.62
C PHE A 27 -3.79 6.93 6.23
N PHE A 28 -2.48 6.80 6.32
CA PHE A 28 -1.51 7.81 5.88
C PHE A 28 -0.24 7.14 5.34
N ILE A 29 0.57 7.91 4.61
CA ILE A 29 1.85 7.42 4.10
C ILE A 29 3.01 7.82 5.02
N ALA A 30 3.90 6.88 5.28
CA ALA A 30 5.19 7.11 5.91
C ALA A 30 6.29 7.02 4.85
N MET A 31 7.17 8.02 4.84
CA MET A 31 8.29 8.08 3.90
C MET A 31 9.36 7.03 4.24
N PRO A 32 10.24 6.67 3.28
CA PRO A 32 11.37 5.80 3.54
C PRO A 32 12.30 6.49 4.53
N SER A 33 12.69 5.80 5.60
CA SER A 33 13.53 6.39 6.65
C SER A 33 14.66 5.45 7.05
N ARG A 34 15.77 6.04 7.48
CA ARG A 34 16.94 5.32 7.99
C ARG A 34 17.25 5.78 9.40
N LYS A 35 17.68 4.84 10.23
CA LYS A 35 18.21 5.13 11.57
C LYS A 35 19.60 5.75 11.44
N THR A 36 19.80 6.93 12.04
CA THR A 36 21.10 7.59 12.15
C THR A 36 21.97 6.91 13.22
N PRO A 37 23.30 7.14 13.24
CA PRO A 37 24.16 6.67 14.31
C PRO A 37 23.71 7.11 15.70
N ASP A 38 23.11 8.30 15.79
CA ASP A 38 22.57 8.88 17.03
C ASP A 38 21.25 8.22 17.47
N GLY A 39 20.70 7.32 16.65
CA GLY A 39 19.52 6.51 16.96
C GLY A 39 18.19 7.09 16.47
N GLU A 40 18.18 8.30 15.90
CA GLU A 40 16.99 8.94 15.33
C GLU A 40 16.64 8.36 13.96
N PHE A 41 15.35 8.35 13.61
CA PHE A 41 14.93 8.03 12.25
C PHE A 41 14.81 9.32 11.44
N LYS A 42 15.48 9.36 10.28
CA LYS A 42 15.36 10.46 9.33
C LYS A 42 14.87 9.93 7.99
N ASP A 43 13.93 10.66 7.39
CA ASP A 43 13.43 10.36 6.07
C ASP A 43 14.55 10.50 5.04
N ILE A 44 14.74 9.47 4.23
CA ILE A 44 15.69 9.44 3.10
C ILE A 44 15.15 10.30 1.95
N ALA A 45 13.84 10.24 1.71
CA ALA A 45 13.13 11.04 0.73
C ALA A 45 11.90 11.64 1.39
N HIS A 46 11.63 12.92 1.18
CA HIS A 46 10.43 13.57 1.71
C HIS A 46 9.99 14.73 0.80
N PRO A 47 8.67 14.95 0.64
CA PRO A 47 8.16 16.13 -0.05
C PRO A 47 8.51 17.38 0.75
N ILE A 48 8.97 18.42 0.05
CA ILE A 48 9.35 19.71 0.66
C ILE A 48 8.13 20.49 1.14
N ASN A 49 7.03 20.43 0.38
CA ASN A 49 5.83 21.23 0.63
C ASN A 49 4.59 20.36 0.86
N MET A 50 3.56 20.98 1.47
CA MET A 50 2.30 20.31 1.82
C MET A 50 1.46 19.90 0.60
N GLY A 51 1.56 20.62 -0.52
CA GLY A 51 0.85 20.28 -1.75
C GLY A 51 1.32 18.94 -2.30
N THR A 52 2.63 18.79 -2.50
CA THR A 52 3.25 17.54 -2.96
C THR A 52 2.99 16.39 -1.97
N ARG A 53 3.06 16.66 -0.65
CA ARG A 53 2.71 15.64 0.35
C ARG A 53 1.29 15.14 0.18
N ARG A 54 0.32 16.03 -0.02
CA ARG A 54 -1.09 15.68 -0.20
C ARG A 54 -1.30 14.88 -1.47
N GLU A 55 -0.75 15.34 -2.59
CA GLU A 55 -0.86 14.67 -3.89
C GLU A 55 -0.30 13.24 -3.86
N MET A 56 0.87 13.07 -3.23
CA MET A 56 1.46 11.75 -3.04
C MET A 56 0.57 10.86 -2.16
N GLN A 57 0.05 11.38 -1.05
CA GLN A 57 -0.81 10.60 -0.16
C GLN A 57 -2.10 10.17 -0.87
N GLU A 58 -2.77 11.08 -1.57
CA GLU A 58 -4.00 10.77 -2.32
C GLU A 58 -3.74 9.72 -3.40
N SER A 59 -2.65 9.87 -4.18
CA SER A 59 -2.31 8.92 -5.23
C SER A 59 -1.98 7.53 -4.69
N VAL A 60 -1.20 7.45 -3.61
CA VAL A 60 -0.82 6.18 -2.98
C VAL A 60 -2.02 5.50 -2.33
N LEU A 61 -2.85 6.24 -1.58
CA LEU A 61 -4.01 5.67 -0.91
C LEU A 61 -5.06 5.19 -1.91
N ARG A 62 -5.29 5.92 -3.01
CA ARG A 62 -6.16 5.47 -4.11
C ARG A 62 -5.67 4.15 -4.72
N ALA A 63 -4.37 4.04 -4.97
CA ALA A 63 -3.80 2.80 -5.51
C ALA A 63 -3.90 1.63 -4.51
N TYR A 64 -3.72 1.90 -3.22
CA TYR A 64 -3.88 0.92 -2.16
C TYR A 64 -5.33 0.43 -2.02
N GLU A 65 -6.31 1.33 -2.02
CA GLU A 65 -7.73 0.98 -1.99
C GLU A 65 -8.11 0.10 -3.18
N LYS A 66 -7.70 0.50 -4.38
CA LYS A 66 -7.93 -0.29 -5.60
C LYS A 66 -7.31 -1.69 -5.50
N ALA A 67 -6.08 -1.80 -4.99
CA ALA A 67 -5.43 -3.10 -4.84
C ALA A 67 -6.16 -4.01 -3.83
N ILE A 68 -6.73 -3.46 -2.75
CA ILE A 68 -7.56 -4.23 -1.82
C ILE A 68 -8.86 -4.70 -2.48
N GLU A 69 -9.50 -3.84 -3.27
CA GLU A 69 -10.72 -4.22 -3.99
C GLU A 69 -10.45 -5.37 -4.97
N GLU A 70 -9.34 -5.31 -5.72
CA GLU A 70 -8.92 -6.37 -6.63
C GLU A 70 -8.60 -7.67 -5.87
N ASP A 71 -7.88 -7.60 -4.74
CA ASP A 71 -7.56 -8.77 -3.91
C ASP A 71 -8.83 -9.44 -3.35
N ASN A 72 -9.79 -8.64 -2.86
CA ASN A 72 -11.07 -9.15 -2.36
C ASN A 72 -11.93 -9.79 -3.46
N GLN A 73 -11.85 -9.31 -4.70
CA GLN A 73 -12.58 -9.91 -5.83
C GLN A 73 -12.01 -11.30 -6.15
N VAL A 74 -10.69 -11.44 -6.17
CA VAL A 74 -10.02 -12.73 -6.40
C VAL A 74 -10.38 -13.75 -5.31
N THR A 75 -10.33 -13.36 -4.03
CA THR A 75 -10.69 -14.29 -2.94
C THR A 75 -12.14 -14.74 -3.01
N ASN A 76 -13.07 -13.85 -3.37
CA ASN A 76 -14.48 -14.22 -3.49
C ASN A 76 -14.73 -15.17 -4.67
N GLU A 77 -14.03 -14.99 -5.80
CA GLU A 77 -14.12 -15.87 -6.96
C GLU A 77 -13.56 -17.27 -6.65
N GLU A 78 -12.40 -17.36 -5.98
CA GLU A 78 -11.81 -18.62 -5.53
C GLU A 78 -12.68 -19.36 -4.50
N GLU A 79 -13.24 -18.65 -3.51
CA GLU A 79 -14.17 -19.24 -2.52
C GLU A 79 -15.43 -19.80 -3.21
N THR A 80 -15.96 -19.08 -4.20
CA THR A 80 -17.14 -19.53 -4.96
C THR A 80 -16.81 -20.76 -5.83
N GLU A 81 -15.63 -20.80 -6.45
CA GLU A 81 -15.18 -21.94 -7.26
C GLU A 81 -14.95 -23.19 -6.40
N ILE A 82 -14.34 -23.04 -5.22
CA ILE A 82 -14.17 -24.13 -4.25
C ILE A 82 -15.54 -24.64 -3.77
N GLU A 83 -16.47 -23.76 -3.40
CA GLU A 83 -17.84 -24.18 -3.00
C GLU A 83 -18.59 -24.93 -4.11
N LEU A 84 -18.34 -24.60 -5.38
CA LEU A 84 -18.92 -25.30 -6.53
C LEU A 84 -18.23 -26.63 -6.85
N GLU A 85 -16.94 -26.79 -6.51
CA GLU A 85 -16.19 -28.05 -6.68
C GLU A 85 -16.41 -29.05 -5.53
N VAL A 86 -16.84 -28.60 -4.34
CA VAL A 86 -17.21 -29.49 -3.23
C VAL A 86 -18.65 -29.97 -3.37
N ASP A 87 -18.97 -30.70 -4.44
CA ASP A 87 -20.14 -31.58 -4.40
C ASP A 87 -19.99 -32.78 -5.35
N TYR A 88 -20.26 -33.97 -4.77
CA TYR A 88 -20.31 -35.33 -5.33
C TYR A 88 -18.99 -36.13 -5.48
N GLU A 89 -18.55 -36.73 -4.36
CA GLU A 89 -18.28 -38.18 -4.42
C GLU A 89 -19.57 -38.90 -3.97
N GLU A 90 -20.30 -39.45 -4.94
CA GLU A 90 -21.42 -40.36 -4.69
C GLU A 90 -20.94 -41.64 -3.97
N GLU A 91 -21.86 -42.20 -3.17
CA GLU A 91 -21.77 -43.39 -2.30
C GLU A 91 -20.93 -44.59 -2.80
#